data_AF-A0A179BYC1-F1
#
_entry.id   AF-A0A179BYC1-F1
#
_cell.length_a   1.000
_cell.length_b   1.000
_cell.length_c   1.000
_cell.angle_alpha   90.00
_cell.angle_beta   90.00
_cell.angle_gamma   90.00
#
_symmetry.space_group_name_H-M   'P 1'
#
loop_
_entity.id
_entity.type
_entity.pdbx_description
1 polymer ?
#
loop_
_entity_poly.entity_id
_entity_poly.type
_entity_poly.pdbx_seq_one_letter_code
_entity_poly.pdbx_strand_id
1 'polypeptide(L)' 'MLLGAIADDFTGASDLANTLARGGMSTVQFVGTGRGKTDCEAGVVALKTRSAPVDDAVRQSLEAARWLIE' A
#
# COMPACT_ATOMS: atom_id res chain seq x y z
N MET A 1 9.00 0.14 9.81
CA MET A 1 8.78 0.38 8.37
C MET A 1 9.60 1.58 7.91
N LEU A 2 10.34 1.44 6.82
CA LEU A 2 11.18 2.45 6.16
C LEU A 2 10.50 3.05 4.93
N LEU A 3 9.69 2.26 4.22
CA LEU A 3 8.98 2.68 3.00
C LEU A 3 7.50 2.32 3.07
N GLY A 4 6.63 3.29 2.81
CA GLY A 4 5.20 3.08 2.61
C GLY A 4 4.81 3.46 1.19
N ALA A 5 4.08 2.60 0.49
CA ALA A 5 3.59 2.86 -0.86
C ALA A 5 2.09 2.59 -0.96
N ILE A 6 1.41 3.33 -1.85
CA ILE A 6 -0.02 3.20 -2.11
C ILE A 6 -0.18 3.02 -3.62
N ALA A 7 -0.89 1.96 -4.01
CA ALA A 7 -1.22 1.66 -5.39
C ALA A 7 -2.74 1.67 -5.58
N ASP A 8 -3.19 2.09 -6.76
CA ASP A 8 -4.61 2.23 -7.11
C ASP A 8 -5.29 0.90 -7.45
N ASP A 9 -4.50 -0.15 -7.68
CA ASP A 9 -4.94 -1.52 -7.95
C ASP A 9 -4.07 -2.57 -7.24
N PHE A 10 -4.50 -3.84 -7.33
CA PHE A 10 -3.81 -4.97 -6.71
C PHE A 10 -2.56 -5.41 -7.48
N THR A 11 -2.61 -5.38 -8.82
CA THR A 11 -1.51 -5.89 -9.65
C THR A 11 -0.30 -4.97 -9.56
N GLY A 12 -0.47 -3.65 -9.70
CA GLY A 12 0.60 -2.68 -9.55
C GLY A 12 1.20 -2.67 -8.14
N ALA A 13 0.37 -2.88 -7.10
CA ALA A 13 0.86 -3.09 -5.74
C ALA A 13 1.79 -4.32 -5.65
N SER A 14 1.38 -5.43 -6.28
CA SER A 14 2.13 -6.70 -6.27
C SER A 14 3.45 -6.58 -7.01
N ASP A 15 3.47 -5.90 -8.16
CA ASP A 15 4.68 -5.67 -8.95
C ASP A 15 5.71 -4.83 -8.17
N LEU A 16 5.25 -3.76 -7.50
CA LEU A 16 6.10 -2.96 -6.63
C LEU A 16 6.61 -3.77 -5.44
N ALA A 17 5.73 -4.49 -4.74
CA ALA A 17 6.11 -5.29 -3.59
C ALA A 17 7.15 -6.37 -3.94
N ASN A 18 6.97 -7.05 -5.08
CA ASN A 18 7.92 -8.03 -5.59
C ASN A 18 9.27 -7.40 -5.97
N THR A 19 9.26 -6.19 -6.56
CA THR A 19 10.48 -5.45 -6.89
C THR A 19 11.29 -5.13 -5.62
N LEU A 20 10.62 -4.63 -4.58
CA LEU A 20 11.25 -4.29 -3.29
C LEU A 20 11.79 -5.55 -2.58
N ALA A 21 11.00 -6.63 -2.56
CA ALA A 21 11.42 -7.91 -2.00
C ALA A 21 12.64 -8.50 -2.72
N ARG A 22 12.67 -8.45 -4.07
CA ARG A 22 13.84 -8.87 -4.87
C ARG A 22 15.06 -7.98 -4.65
N GLY A 23 14.85 -6.71 -4.28
CA GLY A 23 15.89 -5.79 -3.85
C GLY A 23 16.40 -6.04 -2.42
N GLY A 24 15.84 -7.02 -1.70
CA GLY A 24 16.28 -7.41 -0.36
C GLY A 24 15.48 -6.81 0.80
N MET A 25 14.47 -5.96 0.53
CA MET A 25 13.62 -5.41 1.59
C MET A 25 12.58 -6.42 2.07
N SER A 26 12.45 -6.61 3.39
CA SER A 26 11.31 -7.29 3.98
C SER A 26 10.03 -6.52 3.66
N THR A 27 9.22 -7.03 2.73
CA THR A 27 8.10 -6.31 2.12
C THR A 27 6.77 -7.03 2.34
N VAL A 28 5.73 -6.28 2.72
CA VAL A 28 4.37 -6.78 2.88
C VAL A 28 3.41 -5.96 2.02
N GLN A 29 2.56 -6.65 1.26
CA GLN A 29 1.44 -6.04 0.57
C GLN A 29 0.17 -6.18 1.41
N PHE A 30 -0.57 -5.08 1.56
CA PHE A 30 -1.84 -5.02 2.26
C PHE A 30 -2.97 -4.78 1.27
N VAL A 31 -4.15 -5.37 1.51
CA VAL A 31 -5.36 -5.09 0.73
C VAL A 31 -6.25 -4.17 1.56
N GLY A 32 -6.25 -2.89 1.21
CA GLY A 32 -6.83 -1.83 2.05
C GLY A 32 -6.06 -1.58 3.36
N THR A 33 -6.68 -0.78 4.23
CA THR A 33 -6.18 -0.34 5.54
C THR A 33 -6.80 -1.14 6.69
N GLY A 34 -6.27 -0.98 7.91
CA GLY A 34 -7.00 -1.34 9.14
C GLY A 34 -6.85 -2.77 9.66
N ARG A 35 -5.94 -3.58 9.11
CA ARG A 35 -5.49 -4.83 9.75
C ARG A 35 -4.08 -4.63 10.26
N GLY A 36 -3.83 -5.04 11.51
CA GLY A 36 -2.59 -4.74 12.25
C GLY A 36 -1.33 -4.83 11.39
N LYS A 37 -0.50 -3.78 11.44
CA LYS A 37 0.78 -3.75 10.74
C LYS A 37 1.65 -4.88 11.25
N THR A 38 2.17 -5.68 10.33
CA THR A 38 3.27 -6.61 10.61
C THR A 38 4.59 -5.85 10.58
N ASP A 39 5.58 -6.34 11.30
CA ASP A 39 6.94 -5.78 11.20
C ASP A 39 7.51 -6.05 9.81
N CYS A 40 7.79 -4.97 9.07
CA CYS A 40 8.39 -5.01 7.74
C CYS A 40 9.15 -3.71 7.45
N GLU A 41 10.07 -3.78 6.49
CA GLU A 41 10.82 -2.62 6.00
C GLU A 41 9.99 -1.83 4.98
N ALA A 42 9.20 -2.52 4.15
CA ALA A 42 8.31 -1.88 3.18
C ALA A 42 6.87 -2.39 3.28
N GLY A 43 5.91 -1.46 3.30
CA GLY A 43 4.47 -1.74 3.24
C GLY A 43 3.84 -1.18 1.97
N VAL A 44 3.16 -2.00 1.18
CA VAL A 44 2.48 -1.59 -0.05
C VAL A 44 0.97 -1.79 0.07
N VAL A 45 0.18 -0.72 0.11
CA VAL A 45 -1.29 -0.80 0.19
C VAL A 45 -1.88 -0.84 -1.21
N ALA A 46 -2.57 -1.94 -1.53
CA ALA A 46 -3.40 -2.08 -2.71
C ALA A 46 -4.80 -1.52 -2.43
N LEU A 47 -5.18 -0.47 -3.16
CA LEU A 47 -6.54 0.04 -3.20
C LEU A 47 -7.27 -0.46 -4.45
N LYS A 48 -8.53 -0.06 -4.62
CA LYS A 48 -9.33 -0.28 -5.85
C LYS A 48 -9.84 1.05 -6.38
N THR A 49 -8.93 2.01 -6.51
CA THR A 49 -9.27 3.41 -6.78
C THR A 49 -9.05 3.85 -8.22
N ARG A 50 -8.47 2.99 -9.08
CA ARG A 50 -8.24 3.29 -10.52
C ARG A 50 -9.44 3.88 -11.26
N SER A 51 -10.63 3.37 -10.93
CA SER A 51 -11.89 3.77 -11.57
C SER A 51 -12.94 4.19 -10.54
N ALA A 52 -12.52 4.45 -9.30
CA ALA A 52 -13.42 4.96 -8.28
C ALA A 52 -13.75 6.44 -8.55
N PRO A 53 -14.88 6.95 -8.01
CA PRO A 53 -15.11 8.38 -7.95
C PRO A 53 -13.91 9.12 -7.34
N VAL A 54 -13.60 10.32 -7.86
CA VAL A 54 -12.41 11.08 -7.45
C VAL A 54 -12.36 11.29 -5.94
N ASP A 55 -13.48 11.68 -5.33
CA ASP A 55 -13.55 11.92 -3.89
C ASP A 55 -13.30 10.66 -3.08
N ASP A 56 -13.76 9.50 -3.55
CA ASP A 56 -13.48 8.21 -2.93
C ASP A 56 -12.01 7.80 -3.08
N ALA A 57 -11.41 8.04 -4.25
CA ALA A 57 -10.00 7.77 -4.49
C ALA A 57 -9.11 8.61 -3.58
N VAL A 58 -9.42 9.91 -3.44
CA VAL A 58 -8.71 10.83 -2.55
C VAL A 58 -8.89 10.39 -1.09
N ARG A 59 -10.11 10.12 -0.65
CA ARG A 59 -10.40 9.69 0.72
C ARG A 59 -9.63 8.43 1.10
N GLN A 60 -9.70 7.38 0.27
CA GLN A 60 -9.01 6.12 0.53
C GLN A 60 -7.49 6.25 0.53
N SER A 61 -6.93 7.09 -0.37
CA SER A 61 -5.49 7.34 -0.42
C SER A 61 -5.01 8.08 0.83
N LEU A 62 -5.76 9.07 1.31
CA LEU A 62 -5.44 9.79 2.55
C LEU A 62 -5.56 8.89 3.79
N GLU A 63 -6.54 7.99 3.83
CA GLU A 63 -6.68 6.99 4.88
C GLU A 63 -5.48 6.04 4.91
N ALA A 64 -5.07 5.52 3.74
CA ALA A 64 -3.89 4.68 3.60
C ALA A 64 -2.59 5.40 3.99
N ALA A 65 -2.44 6.67 3.61
CA ALA A 65 -1.27 7.47 3.95
C ALA A 65 -1.15 7.69 5.47
N ARG A 66 -2.24 8.07 6.13
CA ARG A 66 -2.27 8.20 7.61
C ARG A 66 -1.92 6.87 8.26
N TRP A 67 -2.59 5.81 7.83
CA TRP A 67 -2.35 4.48 8.37
C TRP A 67 -0.90 4.07 8.21
N LEU A 68 -0.23 4.30 7.07
CA LEU A 68 1.17 3.92 6.84
C LEU A 68 2.17 4.71 7.71
N ILE A 69 1.88 5.97 8.03
CA ILE A 69 2.78 6.87 8.77
C ILE A 69 2.68 6.69 10.30
N GLU A 70 1.55 6.21 10.82
CA GLU A 70 1.34 5.90 12.25
C GLU A 70 2.26 4.79 12.79
#